data_AF-A0AAJ2UM40-F1
#
_entry.id   AF-A0AAJ2UM40-F1
#
_cell.length_a   1.000
_cell.length_b   1.000
_cell.length_c   1.000
_cell.angle_alpha   90.00
_cell.angle_beta   90.00
_cell.angle_gamma   90.00
#
_symmetry.space_group_name_H-M   'P 1'
#
loop_
_entity.id
_entity.type
_entity.pdbx_description
1 polymer ?
#
loop_
_entity_poly.entity_id
_entity_poly.type
_entity_poly.pdbx_seq_one_letter_code
_entity_poly.pdbx_strand_id
1 'polypeptide(L)'
;MKGWAETEGEVCADCKAGPSPENARVGGGTPYEMWHTPDCPTYVIMRINWEAGSRRVEEQEAWAKEVFPAAFERLKQAAAAIPPGTAAQPFVDALTELVQAQADTTGFVVLRRWAEILERHFPPELPDPDYTTE
;
A
#
# COMPACT_ATOMS: atom_id res chain seq x y z
N MET A 1 -41.31 -6.57 11.98
CA MET A 1 -39.95 -6.68 11.38
C MET A 1 -39.88 -8.00 10.65
N LYS A 2 -39.76 -7.98 9.32
CA LYS A 2 -39.71 -9.19 8.49
C LYS A 2 -38.33 -9.82 8.67
N GLY A 3 -38.30 -11.10 9.04
CA GLY A 3 -37.10 -11.92 9.18
C GLY A 3 -36.32 -11.94 7.87
N TRP A 4 -35.04 -11.66 7.96
CA TRP A 4 -34.09 -11.97 6.92
C TRP A 4 -33.89 -13.48 6.99
N ALA A 5 -34.11 -14.16 5.87
CA ALA A 5 -33.91 -15.59 5.78
C ALA A 5 -32.47 -15.91 6.19
N GLU A 6 -32.32 -16.69 7.25
CA GLU A 6 -31.10 -17.43 7.54
C GLU A 6 -30.87 -18.35 6.34
N THR A 7 -30.06 -17.92 5.38
CA THR A 7 -29.65 -18.80 4.30
C THR A 7 -28.85 -19.92 4.93
N GLU A 8 -29.47 -21.10 5.00
CA GLU A 8 -28.82 -22.40 5.25
C GLU A 8 -27.70 -22.60 4.23
N GLY A 9 -26.52 -22.04 4.49
CA GLY A 9 -25.40 -22.09 3.55
C GLY A 9 -24.07 -21.49 4.03
N GLU A 10 -23.87 -21.16 5.31
CA GLU A 10 -22.76 -20.27 5.72
C GLU A 10 -22.12 -20.59 7.09
N VAL A 11 -22.05 -21.86 7.49
CA VAL A 11 -21.30 -22.26 8.69
C VAL A 11 -19.88 -22.69 8.33
N CYS A 12 -18.89 -22.17 9.06
CA CYS A 12 -17.49 -22.56 8.88
C CYS A 12 -17.32 -24.08 9.06
N ALA A 13 -16.70 -24.76 8.10
CA ALA A 13 -16.51 -26.21 8.14
C ALA A 13 -15.69 -26.69 9.35
N ASP A 14 -14.75 -25.86 9.82
CA ASP A 14 -13.82 -26.21 10.89
C ASP A 14 -14.44 -26.11 12.28
N CYS A 15 -15.23 -25.05 12.53
CA CYS A 15 -15.76 -24.77 13.87
C CYS A 15 -17.28 -24.83 13.97
N LYS A 16 -17.99 -24.82 12.83
CA LYS A 16 -19.46 -24.85 12.74
C LYS A 16 -20.15 -23.81 13.62
N ALA A 17 -19.47 -22.69 13.87
CA ALA A 17 -19.97 -21.62 14.71
C ALA A 17 -21.21 -21.00 14.08
N GLY A 18 -22.20 -20.69 14.92
CA GLY A 18 -23.38 -19.92 14.56
C GLY A 18 -23.33 -18.50 15.15
N PRO A 19 -24.40 -17.71 14.92
CA PRO A 19 -24.53 -16.39 15.51
C PRO A 19 -24.48 -16.46 17.04
N SER A 20 -23.48 -15.82 17.65
CA SER A 20 -23.37 -15.72 19.11
C SER A 20 -22.47 -14.55 19.49
N PRO A 21 -22.67 -13.90 20.66
CA PRO A 21 -21.84 -12.77 21.09
C PRO A 21 -20.34 -13.10 21.23
N GLU A 22 -20.00 -14.35 21.51
CA GLU A 22 -18.63 -14.85 21.64
C GLU A 22 -17.98 -15.24 20.31
N ASN A 23 -18.75 -15.31 19.22
CA ASN A 23 -18.26 -15.71 17.90
C ASN A 23 -17.97 -14.48 17.04
N ALA A 24 -16.94 -14.56 16.21
CA ALA A 24 -16.61 -13.53 15.24
C ALA A 24 -17.40 -13.73 13.95
N ARG A 25 -18.04 -12.66 13.46
CA ARG A 25 -18.65 -12.62 12.11
C ARG A 25 -17.67 -11.96 11.16
N VAL A 26 -17.31 -12.67 10.08
CA VAL A 26 -16.37 -12.17 9.08
C VAL A 26 -17.02 -12.22 7.70
N GLY A 27 -16.96 -11.11 6.97
CA GLY A 27 -17.34 -11.07 5.56
C GLY A 27 -16.22 -11.54 4.64
N GLY A 28 -16.52 -12.50 3.76
CA GLY A 28 -15.66 -12.93 2.65
C GLY A 28 -15.87 -12.14 1.36
N GLY A 29 -16.57 -11.00 1.43
CA GLY A 29 -17.07 -10.22 0.29
C GLY A 29 -18.58 -10.42 0.13
N THR A 30 -19.34 -9.35 -0.12
CA THR A 30 -20.81 -9.43 -0.19
C THR A 30 -21.25 -10.41 -1.28
N PRO A 31 -22.17 -11.36 -1.01
CA PRO A 31 -23.01 -11.49 0.19
C PRO A 31 -22.52 -12.53 1.23
N TYR A 32 -21.27 -12.99 1.18
CA TYR A 32 -20.79 -14.09 2.00
C TYR A 32 -20.31 -13.64 3.38
N GLU A 33 -21.01 -14.04 4.43
CA GLU A 33 -20.61 -13.81 5.81
C GLU A 33 -20.55 -15.13 6.57
N MET A 34 -19.52 -15.32 7.39
CA MET A 34 -19.29 -16.58 8.09
C MET A 34 -18.98 -16.33 9.56
N TRP A 35 -19.51 -17.20 10.42
CA TRP A 35 -19.25 -17.18 11.86
C TRP A 35 -18.11 -18.11 12.23
N HIS A 36 -17.29 -17.68 13.18
CA HIS A 36 -16.17 -18.44 13.70
C HIS A 36 -16.08 -18.37 15.23
N THR A 37 -15.73 -19.49 15.88
CA THR A 37 -15.27 -19.45 17.28
C THR A 37 -13.88 -18.81 17.36
N PRO A 38 -13.48 -18.24 18.52
CA PRO A 38 -12.16 -17.62 18.68
C PRO A 38 -10.98 -18.53 18.35
N ASP A 39 -11.12 -19.83 18.59
CA ASP A 39 -10.09 -20.85 18.39
C ASP A 39 -10.22 -21.61 17.06
N CYS A 40 -11.12 -21.17 16.16
CA CYS A 40 -11.27 -21.78 14.84
C CYS A 40 -9.98 -21.64 14.01
N PRO A 41 -9.38 -22.74 13.51
CA PRO A 41 -8.13 -22.69 12.74
C PRO A 41 -8.19 -21.75 11.52
N THR A 42 -9.23 -21.85 10.70
CA THR A 42 -9.45 -20.95 9.55
C THR A 42 -9.51 -19.48 9.99
N TYR A 43 -10.23 -19.17 11.08
CA TYR A 43 -10.34 -17.80 11.58
C TYR A 43 -9.00 -17.27 12.10
N VAL A 44 -8.27 -18.09 12.86
CA VAL A 44 -6.95 -17.73 13.39
C VAL A 44 -5.98 -17.43 12.25
N ILE A 45 -5.92 -18.26 11.21
CA ILE A 45 -5.05 -18.03 10.04
C ILE A 45 -5.44 -16.74 9.32
N MET A 46 -6.74 -16.53 9.11
CA MET A 46 -7.21 -15.33 8.44
C MET A 46 -6.90 -14.06 9.25
N ARG A 47 -7.05 -14.09 10.58
CA ARG A 47 -6.67 -12.98 11.46
C ARG A 47 -5.17 -12.70 11.37
N ILE A 48 -4.32 -13.74 11.43
CA ILE A 48 -2.86 -13.59 11.29
C ILE A 48 -2.51 -12.94 9.95
N ASN A 49 -3.11 -13.41 8.85
CA ASN A 49 -2.88 -12.86 7.52
C ASN A 49 -3.35 -11.40 7.42
N TRP A 50 -4.49 -11.07 8.02
CA TRP A 50 -5.00 -9.71 8.08
C TRP A 50 -4.06 -8.79 8.86
N GLU A 51 -3.65 -9.19 10.07
CA GLU A 51 -2.72 -8.43 10.91
C GLU A 51 -1.36 -8.23 10.24
N ALA A 52 -0.80 -9.29 9.64
CA ALA A 52 0.45 -9.21 8.89
C ALA A 52 0.32 -8.33 7.64
N GLY A 53 -0.82 -8.41 6.94
CA GLY A 53 -1.14 -7.55 5.81
C GLY A 53 -1.23 -6.08 6.21
N SER A 54 -1.98 -5.77 7.27
CA SER A 54 -2.11 -4.42 7.82
C SER A 54 -0.75 -3.85 8.21
N ARG A 55 0.05 -4.62 8.95
CA ARG A 55 1.40 -4.21 9.35
C ARG A 55 2.29 -3.92 8.14
N ARG A 56 2.26 -4.78 7.12
CA ARG A 56 3.03 -4.55 5.89
C ARG A 56 2.59 -3.27 5.18
N VAL A 57 1.30 -2.96 5.16
CA VAL A 57 0.80 -1.70 4.57
C VAL A 57 1.32 -0.52 5.39
N GLU A 58 1.25 -0.56 6.72
CA GLU A 58 1.76 0.48 7.61
C GLU A 58 3.27 0.71 7.44
N GLU A 59 4.06 -0.36 7.41
CA GLU A 59 5.51 -0.31 7.20
C GLU A 59 5.85 0.31 5.84
N GLN A 60 5.13 -0.08 4.78
CA GLN A 60 5.33 0.49 3.44
C GLN A 60 4.94 1.96 3.37
N GLU A 61 3.87 2.38 4.01
CA GLU A 61 3.45 3.78 4.05
C GLU A 61 4.44 4.63 4.87
N ALA A 62 4.96 4.10 5.98
CA ALA A 62 5.99 4.76 6.78
C ALA A 62 7.27 4.96 5.96
N TRP A 63 7.78 3.89 5.35
CA TRP A 63 8.93 3.94 4.45
C TRP A 63 8.74 4.95 3.32
N ALA A 64 7.56 4.96 2.67
CA ALA A 64 7.28 5.84 1.57
C ALA A 64 7.32 7.32 1.98
N LYS A 65 6.78 7.66 3.16
CA LYS A 65 6.83 9.02 3.71
C LYS A 65 8.26 9.49 3.98
N GLU A 66 9.15 8.59 4.38
CA GLU A 66 10.56 8.90 4.62
C GLU A 66 11.34 9.08 3.31
N VAL A 67 11.12 8.20 2.33
CA VAL A 67 11.95 8.13 1.12
C VAL A 67 11.48 9.06 0.00
N PHE A 68 10.17 9.21 -0.16
CA PHE A 68 9.60 9.96 -1.29
C PHE A 68 10.15 11.38 -1.44
N PRO A 69 10.28 12.21 -0.38
CA PRO A 69 10.77 13.58 -0.53
C PRO A 69 12.16 13.65 -1.16
N ALA A 70 13.10 12.82 -0.69
CA ALA A 70 14.45 12.79 -1.22
C ALA A 70 14.50 12.26 -2.66
N ALA A 71 13.70 11.22 -2.96
CA ALA A 71 13.61 10.68 -4.31
C ALA A 71 12.98 11.68 -5.30
N PHE A 72 12.02 12.47 -4.84
CA PHE A 72 11.39 13.52 -5.64
C PHE A 72 12.33 14.71 -5.90
N GLU A 73 13.18 15.09 -4.93
CA GLU A 73 14.23 16.07 -5.19
C GLU A 73 15.20 15.62 -6.28
N ARG A 74 15.58 14.33 -6.30
CA ARG A 74 16.46 13.80 -7.35
C ARG A 74 15.82 13.82 -8.74
N LEU A 75 14.51 13.57 -8.83
CA LEU A 75 13.76 13.79 -10.07
C LEU A 75 13.86 15.26 -10.51
N LYS A 76 13.63 16.22 -9.61
CA LYS A 76 13.69 17.65 -9.93
C LYS A 76 15.09 18.09 -10.38
N GLN A 77 16.13 17.57 -9.75
CA GLN A 77 17.53 17.80 -10.15
C GLN A 77 17.81 17.24 -11.54
N ALA A 78 17.38 16.00 -11.82
CA ALA A 78 17.54 15.39 -13.13
C ALA A 78 16.77 16.15 -14.22
N ALA A 79 15.56 16.62 -13.90
CA ALA A 79 14.77 17.47 -14.79
C ALA A 79 15.49 18.80 -15.09
N ALA A 80 16.06 19.45 -14.07
CA ALA A 80 16.79 20.70 -14.22
C ALA A 80 18.11 20.57 -15.02
N ALA A 81 18.69 19.37 -15.08
CA ALA A 81 19.89 19.09 -15.88
C ALA A 81 19.61 18.98 -17.40
N ILE A 82 18.34 18.86 -17.80
CA ILE A 82 17.95 18.80 -19.21
C ILE A 82 18.06 20.21 -19.82
N PRO A 83 18.76 20.38 -20.96
CA PRO A 83 18.87 21.68 -21.61
C PRO A 83 17.49 22.26 -21.96
N PRO A 84 17.27 23.56 -21.71
CA PRO A 84 16.01 24.20 -22.07
C PRO A 84 15.81 24.20 -23.59
N GLY A 85 14.55 24.08 -24.02
CA GLY A 85 14.19 24.08 -25.45
C GLY A 85 14.33 22.73 -26.15
N THR A 86 14.56 21.64 -25.40
CA THR A 86 14.47 20.29 -25.94
C THR A 86 13.01 19.91 -26.21
N ALA A 87 12.79 19.04 -27.20
CA ALA A 87 11.44 18.52 -27.49
C ALA A 87 10.84 17.71 -26.32
N ALA A 88 11.68 17.28 -25.36
CA ALA A 88 11.27 16.55 -24.17
C ALA A 88 10.71 17.47 -23.05
N GLN A 89 10.97 18.77 -23.10
CA GLN A 89 10.63 19.71 -22.01
C GLN A 89 9.16 19.62 -21.56
N PRO A 90 8.14 19.61 -22.45
CA PRO A 90 6.76 19.53 -22.02
C PRO A 90 6.42 18.25 -21.25
N PHE A 91 7.11 17.15 -21.55
CA PHE A 91 6.91 15.87 -20.85
C PHE A 91 7.56 15.87 -19.47
N VAL A 92 8.73 16.50 -19.35
CA VAL A 92 9.47 16.64 -18.09
C VAL A 92 8.69 17.51 -17.10
N ASP A 93 8.18 18.64 -17.58
CA ASP A 93 7.39 19.58 -16.77
C ASP A 93 6.09 18.89 -16.30
N ALA A 94 5.34 18.28 -17.23
CA ALA A 94 4.10 17.58 -16.90
C ALA A 94 4.30 16.40 -15.94
N LEU A 95 5.39 15.64 -16.08
CA LEU A 95 5.71 14.54 -15.17
C LEU A 95 6.03 15.06 -13.76
N THR A 96 6.83 16.13 -13.66
CA THR A 96 7.21 16.72 -12.37
C THR A 96 5.99 17.28 -11.63
N GLU A 97 5.10 17.98 -12.34
CA GLU A 97 3.83 18.49 -11.80
C GLU A 97 2.89 17.36 -11.38
N LEU A 98 2.77 16.29 -12.17
CA LEU A 98 1.93 15.15 -11.84
C LEU A 98 2.39 14.44 -10.58
N VAL A 99 3.71 14.23 -10.43
CA VAL A 99 4.29 13.59 -9.25
C VAL A 99 4.03 14.44 -8.00
N GLN A 100 4.21 15.76 -8.08
CA GLN A 100 3.91 16.67 -6.97
C GLN A 100 2.41 16.67 -6.61
N ALA A 101 1.53 16.85 -7.61
CA ALA A 101 0.09 16.86 -7.41
C ALA A 101 -0.43 15.55 -6.81
N GLN A 102 0.23 14.42 -7.10
CA GLN A 102 -0.09 13.13 -6.50
C GLN A 102 0.49 12.94 -5.11
N ALA A 103 1.63 13.54 -4.78
CA ALA A 103 2.17 13.55 -3.42
C ALA A 103 1.25 14.28 -2.44
N ASP A 104 0.61 15.35 -2.91
CA ASP A 104 -0.27 16.21 -2.10
C ASP A 104 -1.71 15.67 -1.97
N THR A 105 -2.00 14.50 -2.56
CA THR A 105 -3.35 13.92 -2.57
C THR A 105 -3.32 12.41 -2.27
N THR A 106 -4.47 11.85 -1.85
CA THR A 106 -4.65 10.39 -1.70
C THR A 106 -5.06 9.75 -3.03
N GLY A 107 -4.39 10.12 -4.12
CA GLY A 107 -4.82 9.85 -5.51
C GLY A 107 -4.42 8.48 -6.07
N PHE A 108 -4.77 8.26 -7.35
CA PHE A 108 -4.68 7.02 -8.16
C PHE A 108 -3.45 6.12 -7.96
N VAL A 109 -2.31 6.69 -7.61
CA VAL A 109 -1.08 5.97 -7.30
C VAL A 109 -0.72 6.25 -5.85
N VAL A 110 -0.75 5.21 -5.01
CA VAL A 110 -0.39 5.32 -3.59
C VAL A 110 1.07 5.74 -3.42
N LEU A 111 1.37 6.51 -2.36
CA LEU A 111 2.68 7.12 -2.11
C LEU A 111 3.83 6.12 -2.18
N ARG A 112 3.66 4.91 -1.61
CA ARG A 112 4.67 3.83 -1.70
C ARG A 112 5.04 3.47 -3.12
N ARG A 113 4.08 3.50 -4.05
CA ARG A 113 4.34 3.13 -5.44
C ARG A 113 5.13 4.22 -6.15
N TRP A 114 4.91 5.48 -5.78
CA TRP A 114 5.74 6.58 -6.23
C TRP A 114 7.17 6.49 -5.70
N ALA A 115 7.33 6.28 -4.40
CA ALA A 115 8.65 6.10 -3.79
C ALA A 115 9.45 4.99 -4.49
N GLU A 116 8.83 3.84 -4.77
CA GLU A 116 9.45 2.73 -5.51
C GLU A 116 9.89 3.11 -6.94
N ILE A 117 9.05 3.84 -7.67
CA ILE A 117 9.36 4.27 -9.05
C ILE A 117 10.54 5.25 -9.02
N LEU A 118 10.49 6.23 -8.13
CA LEU A 118 11.53 7.26 -8.05
C LEU A 118 12.86 6.68 -7.56
N GLU A 119 12.88 5.82 -6.54
CA GLU A 119 14.10 5.13 -6.11
C GLU A 119 14.73 4.30 -7.22
N ARG A 120 13.91 3.64 -8.05
CA ARG A 120 14.42 2.81 -9.17
C ARG A 120 15.07 3.64 -10.27
N HIS A 121 14.51 4.80 -10.59
CA HIS A 121 14.93 5.60 -11.75
C HIS A 121 15.85 6.77 -11.38
N PHE A 122 15.80 7.21 -10.13
CA PHE A 122 16.61 8.27 -9.54
C PHE A 122 17.18 7.78 -8.21
N PRO A 123 18.06 6.76 -8.21
CA PRO A 123 18.65 6.22 -7.00
C PRO A 123 19.54 7.27 -6.31
N PRO A 124 19.75 7.17 -4.99
CA PRO A 124 20.75 7.99 -4.31
C PRO A 124 22.14 7.76 -4.91
N GLU A 125 22.95 8.82 -4.99
CA GLU A 125 24.38 8.67 -5.29
C GLU A 125 25.03 7.88 -4.15
N LEU A 126 25.63 6.74 -4.49
CA LEU A 126 26.42 5.99 -3.52
C LEU A 126 27.70 6.78 -3.23
N PRO A 127 28.15 6.84 -1.97
CA PRO A 127 29.44 7.45 -1.66
C PRO A 127 30.53 6.76 -2.47
N ASP A 128 31.39 7.56 -3.09
CA ASP A 128 32.50 7.08 -3.89
C ASP A 128 33.41 6.21 -3.00
N PRO A 129 33.59 4.91 -3.28
CA PRO A 129 34.41 4.03 -2.45
C PRO A 129 35.88 4.48 -2.37
N ASP A 130 36.32 5.33 -3.29
CA ASP A 130 37.70 5.85 -3.34
C ASP A 130 37.90 7.17 -2.55
N TYR A 131 36.88 7.66 -1.83
CA TYR A 131 37.01 8.85 -0.99
C TYR A 131 37.67 8.52 0.35
N THR A 132 38.99 8.32 0.36
CA THR A 132 39.79 8.37 1.59
C THR A 132 40.01 9.83 1.98
N THR A 133 39.40 10.27 3.08
CA THR A 133 39.77 11.51 3.77
C THR A 133 41.22 11.43 4.23
N GLU A 134 42.07 12.29 3.68
CA GLU A 134 43.43 12.60 4.15
C GLU A 134 43.41 13.43 5.45
#